data_AF-A0A926T0M9-F1
#
_entry.id   AF-A0A926T0M9-F1
#
_cell.length_a   1.000
_cell.length_b   1.000
_cell.length_c   1.000
_cell.angle_alpha   90.00
_cell.angle_beta   90.00
_cell.angle_gamma   90.00
#
_symmetry.space_group_name_H-M   'P 1'
#
loop_
_entity.id
_entity.type
_entity.pdbx_description
1 polymer ?
#
loop_
_entity_poly.entity_id
_entity_poly.type
_entity_poly.pdbx_seq_one_letter_code
_entity_poly.pdbx_strand_id
1 'polypeptide(L)'
;MTLWKVLIKVAIAALAPIIIISCTPQANNNNITFAIPPQFEEADGFSDGVAQVLIDGNLSLIDKSGNIITQLIFYRPPAGFYEGLARLEINNKFGYIDKNGKIIIKPQFKQARSFSSGLAAVRIANKWGYINNKGTFLIKPQFDEAFSFTSGLAAVKLGSKWGYIDTTGKFAIKPEFDKCWNFSDGLGRVQVGDIWGYIDKIGNMVIENTFDFADDFSSGLARVRVGNSWGYIDKKGNIVIQQQFDLAYSFFSGIALVQINEKLGYIDKSGNFVKQPQFDEASDFEEGLAFVKIGDKPYGYIDNNGNWAIAPQFDNARSFSEGMAAVKVGEKWGYIRNPLK
;
A
#
# COMPACT_ATOMS: atom_id res chain seq x y z
N MET A 1 43.31 -26.47 -46.96
CA MET A 1 43.14 -25.43 -48.00
C MET A 1 41.69 -25.47 -48.46
N THR A 2 40.93 -24.39 -48.19
CA THR A 2 39.62 -23.98 -48.76
C THR A 2 38.41 -24.94 -48.63
N LEU A 3 37.16 -24.50 -48.40
CA LEU A 3 36.51 -23.33 -47.80
C LEU A 3 35.00 -23.58 -48.01
N TRP A 4 34.20 -23.36 -46.97
CA TRP A 4 32.79 -22.95 -46.94
C TRP A 4 31.73 -23.60 -47.85
N LYS A 5 30.66 -24.10 -47.22
CA LYS A 5 29.30 -23.53 -47.37
C LYS A 5 28.40 -23.91 -46.19
N VAL A 6 28.02 -22.87 -45.46
CA VAL A 6 26.98 -22.83 -44.43
C VAL A 6 25.62 -23.09 -45.10
N LEU A 7 24.83 -24.02 -44.55
CA LEU A 7 23.41 -24.18 -44.91
C LEU A 7 22.56 -24.09 -43.64
N ILE A 8 21.71 -23.07 -43.68
CA ILE A 8 20.68 -22.68 -42.73
C ILE A 8 19.67 -23.83 -42.59
N LYS A 9 19.47 -24.36 -41.38
CA LYS A 9 18.29 -25.15 -41.02
C LYS A 9 17.35 -24.28 -40.20
N VAL A 10 16.29 -23.81 -40.86
CA VAL A 10 15.11 -23.25 -40.20
C VAL A 10 14.38 -24.40 -39.50
N ALA A 11 14.38 -24.38 -38.16
CA ALA A 11 13.52 -25.26 -37.38
C ALA A 11 12.14 -24.61 -37.28
N ILE A 12 11.17 -25.18 -38.01
CA ILE A 12 9.75 -24.91 -37.83
C ILE A 12 9.36 -25.55 -36.50
N ALA A 13 9.26 -24.74 -35.44
CA ALA A 13 8.66 -25.16 -34.19
C ALA A 13 7.14 -25.28 -34.41
N ALA A 14 6.63 -26.50 -34.26
CA ALA A 14 5.21 -26.81 -34.34
C ALA A 14 4.45 -26.02 -33.26
N LEU A 15 3.49 -25.21 -33.68
CA LEU A 15 2.48 -24.62 -32.81
C LEU A 15 1.62 -25.76 -32.25
N ALA A 16 1.80 -26.07 -30.97
CA ALA A 16 0.82 -26.85 -30.22
C ALA A 16 -0.51 -26.06 -30.17
N PRO A 17 -1.67 -26.70 -30.32
CA PRO A 17 -2.94 -26.00 -30.31
C PRO A 17 -3.15 -25.33 -28.96
N ILE A 18 -3.50 -24.04 -28.99
CA ILE A 18 -3.98 -23.29 -27.85
C ILE A 18 -5.26 -23.99 -27.38
N ILE A 19 -5.14 -24.81 -26.33
CA ILE A 19 -6.31 -25.32 -25.61
C ILE A 19 -6.88 -24.11 -24.89
N ILE A 20 -7.87 -23.47 -25.51
CA ILE A 20 -8.77 -22.56 -24.82
C ILE A 20 -9.57 -23.44 -23.86
N ILE A 21 -9.07 -23.61 -22.63
CA ILE A 21 -9.89 -24.10 -21.54
C ILE A 21 -10.91 -22.99 -21.31
N SER A 22 -12.07 -23.11 -21.96
CA SER A 22 -13.25 -22.35 -21.58
C SER A 22 -13.63 -22.79 -20.18
N CYS A 23 -13.06 -22.13 -19.18
CA CYS A 23 -13.47 -22.25 -17.80
C CYS A 23 -14.85 -21.60 -17.73
N THR A 24 -15.91 -22.38 -17.97
CA THR A 24 -17.27 -22.00 -17.60
C THR A 24 -17.25 -21.76 -16.09
N PRO A 25 -17.54 -20.54 -15.61
CA PRO A 25 -17.61 -20.31 -14.18
C PRO A 25 -18.78 -21.15 -13.66
N GLN A 26 -18.49 -22.10 -12.77
CA GLN A 26 -19.51 -22.64 -11.88
C GLN A 26 -19.82 -21.53 -10.87
N ALA A 27 -20.57 -20.53 -11.35
CA ALA A 27 -21.06 -19.43 -10.55
C ALA A 27 -22.09 -19.99 -9.57
N ASN A 28 -21.69 -20.17 -8.32
CA ASN A 28 -22.66 -20.31 -7.25
C ASN A 28 -23.30 -18.94 -7.01
N ASN A 29 -24.42 -18.73 -7.72
CA ASN A 29 -25.57 -17.88 -7.43
C ASN A 29 -25.38 -16.41 -7.01
N ASN A 30 -26.03 -15.56 -7.79
CA ASN A 30 -26.15 -14.09 -7.76
C ASN A 30 -26.82 -13.47 -6.51
N ASN A 31 -26.71 -14.07 -5.33
CA ASN A 31 -27.27 -13.50 -4.10
C ASN A 31 -26.16 -13.09 -3.14
N ILE A 32 -25.55 -11.93 -3.43
CA ILE A 32 -24.68 -11.30 -2.44
C ILE A 32 -25.54 -10.69 -1.35
N THR A 33 -25.41 -11.23 -0.14
CA THR A 33 -26.03 -10.63 1.03
C THR A 33 -25.22 -9.41 1.45
N PHE A 34 -25.76 -8.22 1.18
CA PHE A 34 -25.24 -6.98 1.75
C PHE A 34 -25.32 -7.05 3.28
N ALA A 35 -24.19 -6.81 3.94
CA ALA A 35 -24.18 -6.54 5.38
C ALA A 35 -24.79 -5.18 5.68
N ILE A 36 -24.52 -4.20 4.81
CA ILE A 36 -25.14 -2.87 4.84
C ILE A 36 -25.58 -2.56 3.40
N PRO A 37 -26.89 -2.42 3.13
CA PRO A 37 -27.38 -2.15 1.78
C PRO A 37 -26.81 -0.85 1.18
N PRO A 38 -26.71 -0.73 -0.16
CA PRO A 38 -26.26 0.49 -0.81
C PRO A 38 -27.12 1.70 -0.42
N GLN A 39 -26.50 2.65 0.26
CA GLN A 39 -27.18 3.87 0.75
C GLN A 39 -26.26 5.09 0.84
N PHE A 40 -24.94 4.90 0.82
CA PHE A 40 -23.96 5.96 0.97
C PHE A 40 -23.55 6.56 -0.37
N GLU A 41 -23.23 7.85 -0.42
CA GLU A 41 -22.70 8.51 -1.62
C GLU A 41 -21.24 8.10 -1.88
N GLU A 42 -20.48 7.91 -0.80
CA GLU A 42 -19.12 7.36 -0.79
C GLU A 42 -18.93 6.49 0.46
N ALA A 43 -18.04 5.50 0.35
CA ALA A 43 -17.70 4.61 1.46
C ALA A 43 -16.24 4.13 1.35
N ASP A 44 -15.54 4.15 2.48
CA ASP A 44 -14.20 3.59 2.65
C ASP A 44 -14.24 2.23 3.37
N GLY A 45 -13.12 1.49 3.39
CA GLY A 45 -13.01 0.24 4.14
C GLY A 45 -13.07 0.43 5.66
N PHE A 46 -13.46 -0.62 6.39
CA PHE A 46 -13.43 -0.63 7.85
C PHE A 46 -11.98 -0.65 8.39
N SER A 47 -11.74 0.08 9.48
CA SER A 47 -10.50 0.07 10.25
C SER A 47 -10.81 0.37 11.72
N ASP A 48 -10.30 -0.44 12.65
CA ASP A 48 -10.63 -0.41 14.07
C ASP A 48 -12.14 -0.43 14.36
N GLY A 49 -12.89 -1.23 13.59
CA GLY A 49 -14.34 -1.39 13.75
C GLY A 49 -15.21 -0.25 13.24
N VAL A 50 -14.61 0.79 12.64
CA VAL A 50 -15.31 1.95 12.08
C VAL A 50 -15.01 2.13 10.59
N ALA A 51 -15.98 2.64 9.84
CA ALA A 51 -15.78 3.06 8.46
C ALA A 51 -16.26 4.49 8.25
N GLN A 52 -15.68 5.15 7.28
CA GLN A 52 -16.05 6.50 6.88
C GLN A 52 -16.99 6.42 5.67
N VAL A 53 -18.07 7.19 5.72
CA VAL A 53 -19.08 7.25 4.65
C VAL A 53 -19.56 8.69 4.44
N LEU A 54 -20.09 8.96 3.24
CA LEU A 54 -20.72 10.23 2.90
C LEU A 54 -22.25 10.05 2.86
N ILE A 55 -22.96 10.86 3.64
CA ILE A 55 -24.44 10.87 3.76
C ILE A 55 -24.92 12.31 3.59
N ASP A 56 -25.70 12.59 2.54
CA ASP A 56 -26.23 13.92 2.22
C ASP A 56 -25.12 14.99 2.19
N GLY A 57 -23.99 14.69 1.55
CA GLY A 57 -22.81 15.56 1.50
C GLY A 57 -22.05 15.72 2.81
N ASN A 58 -22.44 15.03 3.89
CA ASN A 58 -21.79 15.09 5.19
C ASN A 58 -21.01 13.82 5.50
N LEU A 59 -19.79 14.01 5.98
CA LEU A 59 -18.92 12.93 6.40
C LEU A 59 -19.42 12.33 7.72
N SER A 60 -19.56 11.01 7.76
CA SER A 60 -19.99 10.27 8.94
C SER A 60 -19.08 9.09 9.23
N LEU A 61 -18.89 8.77 10.51
CA LEU A 61 -18.32 7.50 10.95
C LEU A 61 -19.45 6.54 11.28
N ILE A 62 -19.38 5.31 10.76
CA ILE A 62 -20.33 4.24 11.03
C ILE A 62 -19.67 3.04 11.70
N ASP A 63 -20.44 2.31 12.48
CA ASP A 63 -20.07 0.97 12.97
C ASP A 63 -20.32 -0.11 11.90
N LYS A 64 -19.94 -1.36 12.19
CA LYS A 64 -20.13 -2.53 11.30
C LYS A 64 -21.59 -2.92 11.03
N SER A 65 -22.53 -2.35 11.78
CA SER A 65 -23.97 -2.52 11.54
C SER A 65 -24.54 -1.39 10.67
N GLY A 66 -23.74 -0.37 10.35
CA GLY A 66 -24.15 0.81 9.60
C GLY A 66 -24.72 1.93 10.48
N ASN A 67 -24.67 1.81 11.81
CA ASN A 67 -25.13 2.88 12.70
C ASN A 67 -24.13 4.03 12.68
N ILE A 68 -24.62 5.26 12.59
CA ILE A 68 -23.80 6.46 12.67
C ILE A 68 -23.28 6.61 14.10
N ILE A 69 -21.96 6.54 14.27
CA ILE A 69 -21.28 6.81 15.54
C ILE A 69 -21.19 8.32 15.77
N THR A 70 -20.80 9.06 14.73
CA THR A 70 -20.73 10.52 14.77
C THR A 70 -20.79 11.10 13.36
N GLN A 71 -21.45 12.25 13.22
CA GLN A 71 -21.37 13.07 12.02
C GLN A 71 -20.25 14.09 12.21
N LEU A 72 -19.24 14.02 11.35
CA LEU A 72 -18.10 14.88 11.38
C LEU A 72 -18.40 16.11 10.52
N ILE A 73 -18.61 17.27 11.15
CA ILE A 73 -18.74 18.56 10.44
C ILE A 73 -17.35 19.10 10.02
N PHE A 74 -16.42 18.21 9.69
CA PHE A 74 -15.04 18.57 9.39
C PHE A 74 -14.80 18.57 7.88
N TYR A 75 -14.10 19.59 7.42
CA TYR A 75 -13.72 19.77 6.01
C TYR A 75 -12.82 18.64 5.47
N ARG A 76 -12.27 17.80 6.36
CA ARG A 76 -11.46 16.64 6.04
C ARG A 76 -11.60 15.55 7.11
N PRO A 77 -11.84 14.29 6.73
CA PRO A 77 -11.90 13.17 7.67
C PRO A 77 -10.61 12.99 8.46
N PRO A 78 -10.70 12.50 9.70
CA PRO A 78 -9.53 12.07 10.43
C PRO A 78 -8.91 10.84 9.75
N ALA A 79 -7.59 10.85 9.53
CA ALA A 79 -6.89 9.65 9.07
C ALA A 79 -7.11 8.52 10.09
N GLY A 80 -7.24 7.26 9.64
CA GLY A 80 -7.55 6.10 10.49
C GLY A 80 -6.85 6.07 11.86
N PHE A 81 -7.42 5.36 12.83
CA PHE A 81 -6.87 5.31 14.18
C PHE A 81 -5.56 4.51 14.22
N TYR A 82 -4.55 5.07 14.89
CA TYR A 82 -3.28 4.40 15.17
C TYR A 82 -2.96 4.59 16.64
N GLU A 83 -2.73 3.50 17.36
CA GLU A 83 -2.50 3.51 18.82
C GLU A 83 -3.63 4.25 19.59
N GLY A 84 -4.87 4.12 19.11
CA GLY A 84 -6.07 4.68 19.71
C GLY A 84 -6.34 6.15 19.42
N LEU A 85 -5.52 6.82 18.60
CA LEU A 85 -5.71 8.22 18.19
C LEU A 85 -5.73 8.38 16.68
N ALA A 86 -6.58 9.28 16.20
CA ALA A 86 -6.66 9.67 14.80
C ALA A 86 -6.28 11.14 14.64
N ARG A 87 -5.64 11.49 13.52
CA ARG A 87 -5.29 12.89 13.20
C ARG A 87 -6.56 13.66 12.87
N LEU A 88 -6.74 14.84 13.44
CA LEU A 88 -7.88 15.72 13.18
C LEU A 88 -7.37 17.03 12.59
N GLU A 89 -7.93 17.51 11.48
CA GLU A 89 -7.62 18.81 10.89
C GLU A 89 -8.80 19.78 11.07
N ILE A 90 -8.57 20.90 11.77
CA ILE A 90 -9.54 22.00 11.94
C ILE A 90 -8.83 23.32 11.64
N ASN A 91 -9.41 24.16 10.79
CA ASN A 91 -8.87 25.48 10.42
C ASN A 91 -7.38 25.41 10.00
N ASN A 92 -7.04 24.44 9.15
CA ASN A 92 -5.68 24.17 8.64
C ASN A 92 -4.64 23.89 9.76
N LYS A 93 -5.10 23.39 10.92
CA LYS A 93 -4.25 22.94 12.01
C LYS A 93 -4.60 21.51 12.39
N PHE A 94 -3.58 20.74 12.71
CA PHE A 94 -3.70 19.36 13.13
C PHE A 94 -3.73 19.24 14.65
N GLY A 95 -4.61 18.36 15.13
CA GLY A 95 -4.72 17.83 16.47
C GLY A 95 -5.00 16.32 16.42
N TYR A 96 -5.49 15.75 17.52
CA TYR A 96 -5.81 14.32 17.60
C TYR A 96 -7.08 14.07 18.39
N ILE A 97 -7.87 13.11 17.93
CA ILE A 97 -9.10 12.62 18.57
C ILE A 97 -8.97 11.15 18.97
N ASP A 98 -9.73 10.75 19.98
CA ASP A 98 -9.94 9.33 20.29
C ASP A 98 -11.09 8.72 19.48
N LYS A 99 -11.28 7.40 19.62
CA LYS A 99 -12.33 6.62 18.94
C LYS A 99 -13.77 7.05 19.27
N ASN A 100 -13.98 7.82 20.34
CA ASN A 100 -15.28 8.35 20.71
C ASN A 100 -15.49 9.78 20.16
N GLY A 101 -14.57 10.27 19.32
CA GLY A 101 -14.60 11.63 18.77
C GLY A 101 -14.14 12.71 19.75
N LYS A 102 -13.62 12.35 20.94
CA LYS A 102 -13.12 13.34 21.90
C LYS A 102 -11.76 13.86 21.44
N ILE A 103 -11.62 15.18 21.35
CA ILE A 103 -10.34 15.83 21.09
C ILE A 103 -9.40 15.61 22.29
N ILE A 104 -8.32 14.85 22.07
CA ILE A 104 -7.28 14.59 23.07
C ILE A 104 -6.17 15.64 22.99
N ILE A 105 -5.79 16.01 21.76
CA ILE A 105 -4.81 17.07 21.52
C ILE A 105 -5.47 18.10 20.62
N LYS A 106 -5.63 19.33 21.15
CA LYS A 106 -6.27 20.42 20.40
C LYS A 106 -5.48 20.75 19.12
N PRO A 107 -6.18 21.06 18.01
CA PRO A 107 -5.54 21.52 16.78
C PRO A 107 -4.60 22.70 16.99
N GLN A 108 -3.30 22.46 16.76
CA GLN A 108 -2.25 23.46 16.97
C GLN A 108 -1.04 23.29 16.05
N PHE A 109 -0.89 22.13 15.39
CA PHE A 109 0.25 21.82 14.55
C PHE A 109 -0.02 22.17 13.08
N LYS A 110 1.01 22.58 12.34
CA LYS A 110 0.90 22.83 10.89
C LYS A 110 0.73 21.53 10.11
N GLN A 111 1.36 20.45 10.57
CA GLN A 111 1.27 19.10 10.02
C GLN A 111 1.42 18.06 11.15
N ALA A 112 0.86 16.89 10.95
CA ALA A 112 0.90 15.77 11.88
C ALA A 112 0.96 14.42 11.15
N ARG A 113 1.70 13.46 11.71
CA ARG A 113 1.70 12.05 11.31
C ARG A 113 0.95 11.19 12.33
N SER A 114 0.55 9.99 11.93
CA SER A 114 -0.08 9.04 12.85
C SER A 114 0.89 8.66 13.98
N PHE A 115 0.32 8.30 15.13
CA PHE A 115 1.08 7.73 16.25
C PHE A 115 1.69 6.38 15.84
N SER A 116 2.94 6.17 16.24
CA SER A 116 3.62 4.89 16.11
C SER A 116 4.75 4.82 17.14
N SER A 117 4.90 3.67 17.79
CA SER A 117 5.84 3.46 18.88
C SER A 117 5.62 4.45 20.05
N GLY A 118 4.38 4.89 20.28
CA GLY A 118 4.04 5.86 21.33
C GLY A 118 4.38 7.32 21.03
N LEU A 119 4.89 7.63 19.84
CA LEU A 119 5.22 8.99 19.41
C LEU A 119 4.48 9.36 18.11
N ALA A 120 4.21 10.65 17.94
CA ALA A 120 3.78 11.20 16.65
C ALA A 120 4.67 12.37 16.23
N ALA A 121 5.10 12.36 14.96
CA ALA A 121 5.82 13.48 14.36
C ALA A 121 4.83 14.63 14.10
N VAL A 122 5.15 15.82 14.60
CA VAL A 122 4.35 17.03 14.40
C VAL A 122 5.22 18.21 14.00
N ARG A 123 4.66 19.11 13.19
CA ARG A 123 5.35 20.29 12.69
C ARG A 123 4.80 21.55 13.36
N ILE A 124 5.68 22.32 13.99
CA ILE A 124 5.40 23.68 14.45
C ILE A 124 6.25 24.64 13.63
N ALA A 125 5.61 25.68 13.10
CA ALA A 125 6.21 26.59 12.12
C ALA A 125 6.85 25.79 10.97
N ASN A 126 8.18 25.77 10.91
CA ASN A 126 8.93 25.10 9.84
C ASN A 126 9.71 23.87 10.30
N LYS A 127 9.67 23.50 11.59
CA LYS A 127 10.46 22.38 12.14
C LYS A 127 9.57 21.26 12.68
N TRP A 128 10.04 20.03 12.54
CA TRP A 128 9.42 18.82 13.06
C TRP A 128 10.05 18.39 14.38
N GLY A 129 9.20 17.91 15.27
CA GLY A 129 9.54 17.23 16.52
C GLY A 129 8.57 16.09 16.78
N TYR A 130 8.65 15.48 17.97
CA TYR A 130 7.83 14.33 18.32
C TYR A 130 7.14 14.52 19.67
N ILE A 131 5.86 14.20 19.70
CA ILE A 131 5.00 14.30 20.88
C ILE A 131 4.54 12.92 21.34
N ASN A 132 4.21 12.80 22.62
CA ASN A 132 3.48 11.66 23.16
C ASN A 132 1.95 11.82 22.95
N ASN A 133 1.18 10.82 23.38
CA ASN A 133 -0.30 10.80 23.29
C ASN A 133 -1.02 11.87 24.14
N LYS A 134 -0.29 12.63 24.98
CA LYS A 134 -0.80 13.78 25.73
C LYS A 134 -0.45 15.13 25.07
N GLY A 135 0.21 15.10 23.91
CA GLY A 135 0.66 16.29 23.20
C GLY A 135 1.94 16.92 23.76
N THR A 136 2.63 16.26 24.68
CA THR A 136 3.91 16.75 25.24
C THR A 136 5.06 16.37 24.32
N PHE A 137 5.91 17.35 23.98
CA PHE A 137 7.12 17.10 23.20
C PHE A 137 8.13 16.27 23.98
N LEU A 138 8.48 15.10 23.46
CA LEU A 138 9.61 14.29 23.92
C LEU A 138 10.88 14.62 23.12
N ILE A 139 10.72 14.98 21.85
CA ILE A 139 11.79 15.49 20.99
C ILE A 139 11.34 16.86 20.47
N LYS A 140 12.02 17.92 20.89
CA LYS A 140 11.65 19.29 20.51
C LYS A 140 11.75 19.50 18.99
N PRO A 141 10.94 20.40 18.40
CA PRO A 141 11.03 20.71 16.97
C PRO A 141 12.43 21.19 16.58
N GLN A 142 13.11 20.44 15.72
CA GLN A 142 14.48 20.76 15.27
C GLN A 142 14.79 20.27 13.84
N PHE A 143 14.02 19.32 13.30
CA PHE A 143 14.26 18.73 11.99
C PHE A 143 13.49 19.47 10.88
N ASP A 144 14.03 19.49 9.66
CA ASP A 144 13.36 20.09 8.50
C ASP A 144 12.21 19.22 7.99
N GLU A 145 12.38 17.90 8.07
CA GLU A 145 11.38 16.88 7.80
C GLU A 145 11.57 15.69 8.75
N ALA A 146 10.50 14.93 8.99
CA ALA A 146 10.50 13.79 9.89
C ALA A 146 9.47 12.76 9.44
N PHE A 147 9.80 11.47 9.52
CA PHE A 147 8.88 10.34 9.36
C PHE A 147 8.46 9.75 10.72
N SER A 148 7.43 8.91 10.71
CA SER A 148 6.98 8.18 11.91
C SER A 148 8.03 7.15 12.32
N PHE A 149 8.14 6.86 13.62
CA PHE A 149 8.98 5.79 14.12
C PHE A 149 8.51 4.44 13.58
N THR A 150 9.45 3.62 13.13
CA THR A 150 9.24 2.23 12.71
C THR A 150 10.46 1.44 13.14
N SER A 151 10.27 0.25 13.70
CA SER A 151 11.41 -0.60 14.10
C SER A 151 12.41 0.07 15.06
N GLY A 152 11.94 1.04 15.86
CA GLY A 152 12.74 1.80 16.84
C GLY A 152 13.49 3.02 16.30
N LEU A 153 13.42 3.29 14.98
CA LEU A 153 14.10 4.40 14.32
C LEU A 153 13.11 5.28 13.54
N ALA A 154 13.46 6.54 13.33
CA ALA A 154 12.74 7.44 12.43
C ALA A 154 13.71 8.17 11.50
N ALA A 155 13.37 8.21 10.20
CA ALA A 155 14.07 9.04 9.23
C ALA A 155 13.77 10.52 9.49
N VAL A 156 14.81 11.34 9.57
CA VAL A 156 14.70 12.79 9.75
C VAL A 156 15.68 13.52 8.84
N LYS A 157 15.27 14.71 8.40
CA LYS A 157 16.07 15.59 7.55
C LYS A 157 16.62 16.75 8.35
N LEU A 158 17.90 17.03 8.17
CA LEU A 158 18.57 18.21 8.71
C LEU A 158 19.37 18.89 7.61
N GLY A 159 18.98 20.11 7.25
CA GLY A 159 19.48 20.77 6.05
C GLY A 159 19.05 20.03 4.79
N SER A 160 20.01 19.66 3.94
CA SER A 160 19.76 18.90 2.71
C SER A 160 19.83 17.39 2.86
N LYS A 161 20.31 16.88 4.00
CA LYS A 161 20.61 15.46 4.19
C LYS A 161 19.67 14.78 5.17
N TRP A 162 19.46 13.49 4.96
CA TRP A 162 18.66 12.61 5.80
C TRP A 162 19.54 11.66 6.60
N GLY A 163 19.09 11.37 7.81
CA GLY A 163 19.65 10.36 8.71
C GLY A 163 18.54 9.73 9.56
N TYR A 164 18.91 8.98 10.60
CA TYR A 164 17.96 8.27 11.45
C TYR A 164 18.21 8.56 12.92
N ILE A 165 17.13 8.81 13.65
CA ILE A 165 17.14 9.00 15.10
C ILE A 165 16.47 7.84 15.82
N ASP A 166 16.89 7.61 17.06
CA ASP A 166 16.19 6.76 18.02
C ASP A 166 15.02 7.51 18.70
N THR A 167 14.25 6.81 19.53
CA THR A 167 13.10 7.38 20.26
C THR A 167 13.47 8.42 21.31
N THR A 168 14.75 8.56 21.64
CA THR A 168 15.27 9.64 22.51
C THR A 168 15.63 10.90 21.72
N GLY A 169 15.64 10.81 20.38
CA GLY A 169 15.99 11.90 19.47
C GLY A 169 17.49 11.97 19.15
N LYS A 170 18.28 10.99 19.57
CA LYS A 170 19.70 10.90 19.22
C LYS A 170 19.86 10.24 17.86
N PHE A 171 20.82 10.71 17.07
CA PHE A 171 21.13 10.08 15.78
C PHE A 171 21.75 8.70 16.00
N ALA A 172 21.05 7.68 15.52
CA ALA A 172 21.62 6.34 15.31
C ALA A 172 22.46 6.30 14.04
N ILE A 173 22.03 7.03 12.99
CA ILE A 173 22.73 7.20 11.72
C ILE A 173 22.73 8.68 11.38
N LYS A 174 23.91 9.27 11.19
CA LYS A 174 24.04 10.72 10.97
C LYS A 174 23.44 11.14 9.61
N PRO A 175 23.02 12.40 9.45
CA PRO A 175 22.54 12.88 8.16
C PRO A 175 23.62 12.88 7.09
N GLU A 176 23.51 11.99 6.10
CA GLU A 176 24.47 11.86 4.99
C GLU A 176 23.80 11.51 3.64
N PHE A 177 22.58 10.99 3.67
CA PHE A 177 21.84 10.57 2.48
C PHE A 177 21.04 11.72 1.85
N ASP A 178 20.89 11.70 0.52
CA ASP A 178 20.06 12.69 -0.19
C ASP A 178 18.57 12.42 0.05
N LYS A 179 18.19 11.15 0.20
CA LYS A 179 16.87 10.72 0.66
C LYS A 179 16.99 9.40 1.44
N CYS A 180 16.06 9.18 2.37
CA CYS A 180 15.90 7.89 3.02
C CYS A 180 14.43 7.63 3.40
N TRP A 181 14.07 6.36 3.55
CA TRP A 181 12.73 5.93 3.97
C TRP A 181 12.80 5.11 5.26
N ASN A 182 11.63 4.80 5.81
CA ASN A 182 11.52 3.98 7.00
C ASN A 182 12.12 2.58 6.78
N PHE A 183 12.58 1.96 7.87
CA PHE A 183 13.06 0.59 7.82
C PHE A 183 11.87 -0.36 7.64
N SER A 184 11.95 -1.20 6.61
CA SER A 184 11.02 -2.29 6.38
C SER A 184 11.81 -3.59 6.24
N ASP A 185 11.31 -4.66 6.86
CA ASP A 185 11.94 -5.98 6.75
C ASP A 185 13.42 -6.02 7.20
N GLY A 186 13.82 -5.06 8.04
CA GLY A 186 15.17 -4.92 8.59
C GLY A 186 16.12 -4.03 7.79
N LEU A 187 15.73 -3.56 6.60
CA LEU A 187 16.55 -2.69 5.74
C LEU A 187 15.86 -1.34 5.49
N GLY A 188 16.65 -0.28 5.35
CA GLY A 188 16.17 1.05 4.99
C GLY A 188 16.68 1.42 3.61
N ARG A 189 15.79 1.82 2.69
CA ARG A 189 16.24 2.33 1.38
C ARG A 189 16.80 3.74 1.52
N VAL A 190 17.91 3.99 0.85
CA VAL A 190 18.63 5.27 0.85
C VAL A 190 19.02 5.65 -0.57
N GLN A 191 19.06 6.96 -0.82
CA GLN A 191 19.54 7.52 -2.07
C GLN A 191 20.80 8.35 -1.81
N VAL A 192 21.84 8.13 -2.62
CA VAL A 192 23.05 8.95 -2.68
C VAL A 192 23.27 9.34 -4.13
N GLY A 193 23.23 10.63 -4.44
CA GLY A 193 23.08 11.11 -5.82
C GLY A 193 21.74 10.65 -6.39
N ASP A 194 21.77 10.05 -7.58
CA ASP A 194 20.56 9.57 -8.28
C ASP A 194 20.28 8.07 -8.06
N ILE A 195 21.19 7.36 -7.40
CA ILE A 195 21.17 5.89 -7.30
C ILE A 195 20.71 5.42 -5.93
N TRP A 196 19.87 4.38 -5.93
CA TRP A 196 19.25 3.81 -4.75
C TRP A 196 19.94 2.54 -4.28
N GLY A 197 20.10 2.42 -2.96
CA GLY A 197 20.62 1.25 -2.28
C GLY A 197 19.93 1.03 -0.93
N TYR A 198 20.45 0.11 -0.14
CA TYR A 198 19.85 -0.27 1.14
C TYR A 198 20.89 -0.36 2.25
N ILE A 199 20.50 0.08 3.44
CA ILE A 199 21.31 0.03 4.66
C ILE A 199 20.66 -0.85 5.74
N ASP A 200 21.49 -1.33 6.66
CA ASP A 200 21.03 -1.92 7.92
C ASP A 200 20.72 -0.83 8.98
N LYS A 201 20.24 -1.25 10.16
CA LYS A 201 19.85 -0.35 11.26
C LYS A 201 21.00 0.41 11.91
N ILE A 202 22.25 0.04 11.65
CA ILE A 202 23.43 0.74 12.16
C ILE A 202 24.11 1.59 11.06
N GLY A 203 23.54 1.61 9.85
CA GLY A 203 23.95 2.49 8.75
C GLY A 203 24.90 1.85 7.74
N ASN A 204 25.20 0.54 7.85
CA ASN A 204 26.06 -0.10 6.86
C ASN A 204 25.28 -0.33 5.56
N MET A 205 25.91 -0.04 4.43
CA MET A 205 25.38 -0.43 3.12
C MET A 205 25.34 -1.97 3.02
N VAL A 206 24.15 -2.50 2.78
CA VAL A 206 23.89 -3.94 2.57
C VAL A 206 23.76 -4.25 1.08
N ILE A 207 23.14 -3.34 0.32
CA ILE A 207 22.94 -3.47 -1.13
C ILE A 207 23.39 -2.15 -1.75
N GLU A 208 24.41 -2.22 -2.60
CA GLU A 208 25.02 -1.04 -3.22
C GLU A 208 24.04 -0.26 -4.11
N ASN A 209 24.29 1.05 -4.21
CA ASN A 209 23.47 1.99 -4.97
C ASN A 209 23.56 1.74 -6.48
N THR A 210 22.79 0.78 -6.99
CA THR A 210 22.89 0.34 -8.40
C THR A 210 21.58 0.48 -9.17
N PHE A 211 20.50 0.93 -8.52
CA PHE A 211 19.17 0.99 -9.11
C PHE A 211 18.72 2.43 -9.37
N ASP A 212 18.07 2.66 -10.50
CA ASP A 212 17.41 3.94 -10.83
C ASP A 212 16.24 4.23 -9.88
N PHE A 213 15.61 3.15 -9.39
CA PHE A 213 14.60 3.23 -8.34
C PHE A 213 14.57 1.93 -7.54
N ALA A 214 14.31 2.06 -6.24
CA ALA A 214 14.14 0.95 -5.33
C ALA A 214 13.00 1.23 -4.35
N ASP A 215 12.19 0.22 -4.03
CA ASP A 215 11.13 0.34 -3.02
C ASP A 215 11.48 -0.41 -1.73
N ASP A 216 10.64 -0.28 -0.71
CA ASP A 216 10.87 -0.93 0.57
C ASP A 216 10.75 -2.45 0.43
N PHE A 217 11.52 -3.19 1.24
CA PHE A 217 11.36 -4.63 1.33
C PHE A 217 10.00 -4.97 1.94
N SER A 218 9.29 -5.92 1.32
CA SER A 218 8.06 -6.51 1.86
C SER A 218 8.08 -8.01 1.59
N SER A 219 7.74 -8.81 2.60
CA SER A 219 7.71 -10.26 2.49
C SER A 219 9.03 -10.87 1.98
N GLY A 220 10.17 -10.26 2.30
CA GLY A 220 11.51 -10.72 1.91
C GLY A 220 12.03 -10.24 0.55
N LEU A 221 11.23 -9.55 -0.26
CA LEU A 221 11.61 -9.05 -1.58
C LEU A 221 11.38 -7.53 -1.68
N ALA A 222 12.15 -6.86 -2.53
CA ALA A 222 11.91 -5.47 -2.92
C ALA A 222 11.84 -5.34 -4.42
N ARG A 223 10.90 -4.51 -4.93
CA ARG A 223 10.86 -4.15 -6.34
C ARG A 223 11.96 -3.12 -6.63
N VAL A 224 12.66 -3.33 -7.73
CA VAL A 224 13.72 -2.43 -8.22
C VAL A 224 13.54 -2.17 -9.70
N ARG A 225 13.96 -0.99 -10.15
CA ARG A 225 13.92 -0.58 -11.55
C ARG A 225 15.32 -0.29 -12.06
N VAL A 226 15.62 -0.85 -13.22
CA VAL A 226 16.81 -0.55 -14.02
C VAL A 226 16.33 -0.23 -15.43
N GLY A 227 16.69 0.95 -15.94
CA GLY A 227 16.07 1.51 -17.14
C GLY A 227 14.57 1.71 -16.95
N ASN A 228 13.77 1.11 -17.84
CA ASN A 228 12.32 1.24 -17.83
C ASN A 228 11.58 0.03 -17.26
N SER A 229 12.29 -1.02 -16.84
CA SER A 229 11.67 -2.28 -16.45
C SER A 229 11.89 -2.59 -14.97
N TRP A 230 10.84 -3.10 -14.34
CA TRP A 230 10.85 -3.53 -12.95
C TRP A 230 11.15 -5.02 -12.82
N GLY A 231 11.89 -5.35 -11.78
CA GLY A 231 12.17 -6.70 -11.29
C GLY A 231 12.21 -6.72 -9.76
N TYR A 232 12.71 -7.82 -9.18
CA TYR A 232 12.72 -8.00 -7.72
C TYR A 232 14.06 -8.55 -7.23
N ILE A 233 14.49 -8.07 -6.07
CA ILE A 233 15.70 -8.53 -5.37
C ILE A 233 15.37 -9.10 -4.00
N ASP A 234 16.25 -9.98 -3.50
CA ASP A 234 16.27 -10.42 -2.12
C ASP A 234 17.02 -9.44 -1.20
N LYS A 235 17.00 -9.70 0.13
CA LYS A 235 17.69 -8.87 1.14
C LYS A 235 19.22 -8.87 1.03
N LYS A 236 19.80 -9.71 0.19
CA LYS A 236 21.23 -9.73 -0.12
C LYS A 236 21.55 -8.98 -1.42
N GLY A 237 20.53 -8.46 -2.11
CA GLY A 237 20.66 -7.76 -3.39
C GLY A 237 20.69 -8.68 -4.61
N ASN A 238 20.45 -9.99 -4.44
CA ASN A 238 20.39 -10.90 -5.60
C ASN A 238 19.10 -10.66 -6.36
N ILE A 239 19.17 -10.59 -7.69
CA ILE A 239 17.98 -10.55 -8.55
C ILE A 239 17.26 -11.90 -8.46
N VAL A 240 16.06 -11.88 -7.90
CA VAL A 240 15.17 -13.04 -7.80
C VAL A 240 14.26 -13.13 -9.03
N ILE A 241 13.76 -11.99 -9.49
CA ILE A 241 12.92 -11.90 -10.69
C ILE A 241 13.53 -10.83 -11.59
N GLN A 242 13.92 -11.24 -12.79
CA GLN A 242 14.55 -10.36 -13.78
C GLN A 242 13.64 -9.19 -14.15
N GLN A 243 14.26 -8.05 -14.49
CA GLN A 243 13.53 -6.87 -14.94
C GLN A 243 12.80 -7.17 -16.24
N GLN A 244 11.47 -7.17 -16.20
CA GLN A 244 10.62 -7.47 -17.36
C GLN A 244 9.23 -6.83 -17.32
N PHE A 245 8.86 -6.18 -16.20
CA PHE A 245 7.53 -5.61 -16.01
C PHE A 245 7.53 -4.10 -16.28
N ASP A 246 6.44 -3.60 -16.86
CA ASP A 246 6.23 -2.15 -17.07
C ASP A 246 5.98 -1.46 -15.72
N LEU A 247 5.19 -2.12 -14.85
CA LEU A 247 5.02 -1.80 -13.45
C LEU A 247 5.06 -3.08 -12.61
N ALA A 248 5.55 -2.98 -11.38
CA ALA A 248 5.57 -4.09 -10.43
C ALA A 248 5.15 -3.54 -9.07
N TYR A 249 4.37 -4.26 -8.27
CA TYR A 249 3.92 -3.84 -6.94
C TYR A 249 4.61 -4.66 -5.84
N SER A 250 4.54 -4.21 -4.59
CA SER A 250 5.16 -4.91 -3.46
C SER A 250 4.49 -6.27 -3.20
N PHE A 251 5.25 -7.25 -2.71
CA PHE A 251 4.67 -8.53 -2.32
C PHE A 251 3.86 -8.37 -1.03
N PHE A 252 2.62 -8.86 -1.05
CA PHE A 252 1.77 -9.00 0.13
C PHE A 252 1.24 -10.43 0.19
N SER A 253 1.39 -11.09 1.35
CA SER A 253 1.01 -12.50 1.53
C SER A 253 1.60 -13.47 0.47
N GLY A 254 2.75 -13.12 -0.11
CA GLY A 254 3.47 -13.96 -1.08
C GLY A 254 3.04 -13.83 -2.54
N ILE A 255 2.13 -12.90 -2.84
CA ILE A 255 1.71 -12.57 -4.20
C ILE A 255 2.01 -11.10 -4.46
N ALA A 256 2.36 -10.74 -5.70
CA ALA A 256 2.50 -9.36 -6.14
C ALA A 256 1.72 -9.12 -7.43
N LEU A 257 1.15 -7.92 -7.53
CA LEU A 257 0.59 -7.41 -8.78
C LEU A 257 1.72 -6.93 -9.70
N VAL A 258 1.60 -7.20 -11.00
CA VAL A 258 2.55 -6.74 -12.04
C VAL A 258 1.79 -6.32 -13.29
N GLN A 259 2.37 -5.41 -14.07
CA GLN A 259 1.81 -4.94 -15.33
C GLN A 259 2.72 -5.29 -16.50
N ILE A 260 2.12 -5.80 -17.57
CA ILE A 260 2.76 -6.03 -18.87
C ILE A 260 1.78 -5.59 -19.95
N ASN A 261 2.21 -4.73 -20.88
CA ASN A 261 1.41 -4.22 -22.00
C ASN A 261 0.06 -3.68 -21.52
N GLU A 262 0.11 -2.80 -20.52
CA GLU A 262 -1.05 -2.14 -19.88
C GLU A 262 -1.99 -3.07 -19.10
N LYS A 263 -1.83 -4.40 -19.17
CA LYS A 263 -2.63 -5.36 -18.42
C LYS A 263 -1.97 -5.78 -17.12
N LEU A 264 -2.77 -5.94 -16.09
CA LEU A 264 -2.36 -6.38 -14.76
C LEU A 264 -2.53 -7.89 -14.61
N GLY A 265 -1.57 -8.50 -13.93
CA GLY A 265 -1.54 -9.92 -13.56
C GLY A 265 -0.88 -10.12 -12.19
N TYR A 266 -0.81 -11.36 -11.73
CA TYR A 266 -0.31 -11.70 -10.41
C TYR A 266 0.80 -12.74 -10.50
N ILE A 267 1.88 -12.53 -9.74
CA ILE A 267 3.03 -13.42 -9.66
C ILE A 267 3.27 -13.91 -8.24
N ASP A 268 3.84 -15.10 -8.10
CA ASP A 268 4.39 -15.60 -6.85
C ASP A 268 5.81 -15.04 -6.58
N LYS A 269 6.39 -15.36 -5.42
CA LYS A 269 7.75 -14.89 -5.03
C LYS A 269 8.88 -15.43 -5.92
N SER A 270 8.62 -16.46 -6.72
CA SER A 270 9.56 -17.00 -7.70
C SER A 270 9.40 -16.36 -9.08
N GLY A 271 8.39 -15.50 -9.27
CA GLY A 271 8.07 -14.83 -10.52
C GLY A 271 7.17 -15.65 -11.45
N ASN A 272 6.62 -16.78 -11.00
CA ASN A 272 5.64 -17.52 -11.80
C ASN A 272 4.30 -16.80 -11.75
N PHE A 273 3.61 -16.73 -12.90
CA PHE A 273 2.28 -16.16 -12.94
C PHE A 273 1.27 -17.06 -12.22
N VAL A 274 0.72 -16.55 -11.12
CA VAL A 274 -0.52 -17.05 -10.51
C VAL A 274 -1.69 -16.74 -11.44
N LYS A 275 -1.70 -15.53 -12.02
CA LYS A 275 -2.58 -15.15 -13.13
C LYS A 275 -1.85 -14.32 -14.16
N GLN A 276 -2.03 -14.71 -15.41
CA GLN A 276 -1.51 -13.99 -16.56
C GLN A 276 -2.10 -12.58 -16.64
N PRO A 277 -1.32 -11.59 -17.12
CA PRO A 277 -1.80 -10.24 -17.35
C PRO A 277 -3.06 -10.22 -18.22
N GLN A 278 -4.17 -9.76 -17.66
CA GLN A 278 -5.46 -9.70 -18.34
C GLN A 278 -6.42 -8.66 -17.76
N PHE A 279 -6.16 -8.18 -16.54
CA PHE A 279 -7.02 -7.23 -15.84
C PHE A 279 -6.67 -5.80 -16.26
N ASP A 280 -7.69 -4.97 -16.43
CA ASP A 280 -7.54 -3.53 -16.66
C ASP A 280 -7.32 -2.80 -15.34
N GLU A 281 -7.97 -3.28 -14.29
CA GLU A 281 -7.81 -2.79 -12.92
C GLU A 281 -7.78 -3.99 -11.97
N ALA A 282 -6.92 -3.93 -10.96
CA ALA A 282 -6.73 -5.00 -9.99
C ALA A 282 -6.18 -4.44 -8.68
N SER A 283 -6.61 -5.00 -7.55
CA SER A 283 -6.06 -4.68 -6.23
C SER A 283 -5.05 -5.71 -5.75
N ASP A 284 -4.31 -5.38 -4.70
CA ASP A 284 -3.63 -6.38 -3.89
C ASP A 284 -4.66 -7.33 -3.24
N PHE A 285 -4.20 -8.52 -2.85
CA PHE A 285 -5.02 -9.49 -2.10
C PHE A 285 -5.11 -9.09 -0.64
N GLU A 286 -6.29 -8.69 -0.18
CA GLU A 286 -6.57 -8.40 1.22
C GLU A 286 -7.58 -9.41 1.76
N GLU A 287 -7.26 -10.00 2.92
CA GLU A 287 -8.06 -11.08 3.51
C GLU A 287 -8.36 -12.25 2.53
N GLY A 288 -7.43 -12.53 1.63
CA GLY A 288 -7.52 -13.61 0.64
C GLY A 288 -8.28 -13.26 -0.64
N LEU A 289 -8.72 -12.01 -0.83
CA LEU A 289 -9.49 -11.56 -1.98
C LEU A 289 -8.91 -10.28 -2.60
N ALA A 290 -8.96 -10.18 -3.93
CA ALA A 290 -8.64 -8.97 -4.67
C ALA A 290 -9.80 -8.59 -5.58
N PHE A 291 -10.12 -7.31 -5.69
CA PHE A 291 -11.05 -6.86 -6.73
C PHE A 291 -10.33 -6.74 -8.05
N VAL A 292 -11.03 -7.07 -9.14
CA VAL A 292 -10.49 -6.99 -10.50
C VAL A 292 -11.56 -6.54 -11.50
N LYS A 293 -11.12 -5.97 -12.61
CA LYS A 293 -11.95 -5.52 -13.73
C LYS A 293 -11.32 -5.94 -15.06
N ILE A 294 -12.16 -6.31 -16.03
CA ILE A 294 -11.76 -6.72 -17.38
C ILE A 294 -12.63 -5.99 -18.40
N GLY A 295 -12.03 -5.08 -19.17
CA GLY A 295 -12.69 -4.18 -20.10
C GLY A 295 -13.76 -3.34 -19.40
N ASP A 296 -14.90 -3.18 -20.07
CA ASP A 296 -16.06 -2.44 -19.55
C ASP A 296 -16.93 -3.25 -18.57
N LYS A 297 -16.49 -4.46 -18.17
CA LYS A 297 -17.24 -5.26 -17.21
C LYS A 297 -17.23 -4.60 -15.82
N PRO A 298 -18.27 -4.82 -15.00
CA PRO A 298 -18.24 -4.46 -13.59
C PRO A 298 -17.07 -5.12 -12.84
N TYR A 299 -16.74 -4.61 -11.66
CA TYR A 299 -15.78 -5.24 -10.75
C TYR A 299 -16.36 -6.53 -10.16
N GLY A 300 -15.48 -7.50 -9.95
CA GLY A 300 -15.72 -8.70 -9.14
C GLY A 300 -14.53 -8.97 -8.22
N TYR A 301 -14.57 -10.06 -7.45
CA TYR A 301 -13.49 -10.47 -6.56
C TYR A 301 -12.96 -11.85 -6.91
N ILE A 302 -11.64 -12.00 -6.94
CA ILE A 302 -10.95 -13.26 -7.11
C ILE A 302 -10.23 -13.69 -5.83
N ASP A 303 -10.09 -15.00 -5.63
CA ASP A 303 -9.27 -15.60 -4.56
C ASP A 303 -7.78 -15.63 -4.92
N ASN A 304 -6.92 -16.06 -3.97
CA ASN A 304 -5.47 -16.18 -4.19
C ASN A 304 -5.06 -17.15 -5.32
N ASN A 305 -5.95 -18.03 -5.77
CA ASN A 305 -5.74 -18.91 -6.93
C ASN A 305 -6.24 -18.25 -8.24
N GLY A 306 -6.76 -17.03 -8.12
CA GLY A 306 -7.45 -16.21 -9.11
C GLY A 306 -8.75 -16.81 -9.65
N ASN A 307 -9.42 -17.65 -8.87
CA ASN A 307 -10.79 -18.07 -9.16
C ASN A 307 -11.76 -16.99 -8.69
N TRP A 308 -12.89 -16.84 -9.36
CA TRP A 308 -13.94 -15.92 -8.90
C TRP A 308 -14.51 -16.37 -7.56
N ALA A 309 -14.30 -15.58 -6.51
CA ALA A 309 -15.02 -15.68 -5.26
C ALA A 309 -16.36 -14.93 -5.34
N ILE A 310 -16.36 -13.81 -6.07
CA ILE A 310 -17.54 -13.03 -6.39
C ILE A 310 -17.47 -12.65 -7.87
N ALA A 311 -18.43 -13.10 -8.66
CA ALA A 311 -18.49 -12.78 -10.08
C ALA A 311 -18.65 -11.26 -10.31
N PRO A 312 -18.13 -10.72 -11.43
CA PRO A 312 -18.28 -9.32 -11.82
C PRO A 312 -19.72 -8.82 -11.74
N GLN A 313 -20.01 -7.85 -10.86
CA GLN A 313 -21.35 -7.27 -10.71
C GLN A 313 -21.40 -5.89 -10.03
N PHE A 314 -20.26 -5.31 -9.66
CA PHE A 314 -20.22 -4.02 -8.96
C PHE A 314 -19.70 -2.89 -9.86
N ASP A 315 -20.32 -1.72 -9.80
CA ASP A 315 -19.85 -0.55 -10.55
C ASP A 315 -18.50 -0.05 -10.02
N ASN A 316 -18.22 -0.31 -8.74
CA ASN A 316 -16.93 -0.05 -8.10
C ASN A 316 -16.73 -0.95 -6.86
N ALA A 317 -15.48 -1.16 -6.45
CA ALA A 317 -15.11 -2.05 -5.37
C ALA A 317 -13.92 -1.51 -4.57
N ARG A 318 -13.91 -1.76 -3.25
CA ARG A 318 -12.74 -1.57 -2.37
C ARG A 318 -12.22 -2.93 -1.89
N SER A 319 -10.98 -2.96 -1.42
CA SER A 319 -10.40 -4.15 -0.79
C SER A 319 -11.17 -4.56 0.46
N PHE A 320 -11.17 -5.85 0.78
CA PHE A 320 -11.72 -6.34 2.04
C PHE A 320 -10.85 -5.88 3.22
N SER A 321 -11.50 -5.44 4.30
CA SER A 321 -10.85 -5.12 5.57
C SER A 321 -11.80 -5.44 6.71
N GLU A 322 -11.28 -6.11 7.73
CA GLU A 322 -12.01 -6.61 8.89
C GLU A 322 -13.28 -7.42 8.57
N GLY A 323 -13.22 -8.23 7.50
CA GLY A 323 -14.30 -9.09 7.04
C GLY A 323 -15.35 -8.43 6.16
N MET A 324 -15.18 -7.16 5.76
CA MET A 324 -16.15 -6.44 4.92
C MET A 324 -15.46 -5.64 3.81
N ALA A 325 -16.15 -5.43 2.69
CA ALA A 325 -15.68 -4.55 1.62
C ALA A 325 -16.80 -3.58 1.21
N ALA A 326 -16.43 -2.33 0.95
CA ALA A 326 -17.31 -1.36 0.33
C ALA A 326 -17.42 -1.64 -1.17
N VAL A 327 -18.64 -1.69 -1.70
CA VAL A 327 -18.94 -1.90 -3.12
C VAL A 327 -20.02 -0.93 -3.58
N LYS A 328 -19.94 -0.49 -4.83
CA LYS A 328 -20.91 0.41 -5.45
C LYS A 328 -21.87 -0.37 -6.35
N VAL A 329 -23.17 -0.12 -6.20
CA VAL A 329 -24.23 -0.59 -7.11
C VAL A 329 -25.11 0.60 -7.47
N GLY A 330 -25.21 0.90 -8.76
CA GLY A 330 -25.73 2.16 -9.27
C GLY A 330 -24.92 3.34 -8.71
N GLU A 331 -25.62 4.29 -8.09
CA GLU A 331 -24.99 5.49 -7.55
C GLU A 331 -24.61 5.42 -6.08
N LYS A 332 -24.88 4.30 -5.40
CA LYS A 332 -24.71 4.19 -3.95
C LYS A 332 -23.73 3.09 -3.57
N TRP A 333 -22.97 3.36 -2.52
CA TRP A 333 -22.09 2.41 -1.87
C TRP A 333 -22.82 1.69 -0.73
N GLY A 334 -22.55 0.39 -0.61
CA GLY A 334 -22.92 -0.46 0.50
C GLY A 334 -21.75 -1.36 0.89
N TYR A 335 -21.99 -2.31 1.79
CA TYR A 335 -20.96 -3.23 2.26
C TYR A 335 -21.39 -4.69 2.16
N ILE A 336 -20.46 -5.53 1.74
CA ILE A 336 -20.60 -6.98 1.62
C ILE A 336 -19.68 -7.69 2.60
N ARG A 337 -20.03 -8.91 3.01
CA ARG A 337 -19.17 -9.75 3.87
C ARG A 337 -18.15 -10.51 3.02
N ASN A 338 -16.98 -10.74 3.59
CA ASN A 338 -15.97 -11.60 2.98
C ASN A 338 -16.53 -13.04 2.90
N PRO A 339 -16.72 -13.62 1.71
CA PRO A 339 -17.30 -14.96 1.54
C PRO A 339 -16.38 -16.10 2.02
N LEU A 340 -15.11 -15.82 2.32
CA LEU A 340 -14.14 -16.79 2.82
C LEU A 340 -14.15 -16.92 4.35
N LYS A 341 -14.95 -16.12 5.07
CA LYS A 341 -14.95 -16.01 6.54
C LYS A 341 -16.25 -16.44 7.19
#